data_AF-A0A838I8M0-F1
#
_entry.id   AF-A0A838I8M0-F1
#
_cell.length_a   1.000
_cell.length_b   1.000
_cell.length_c   1.000
_cell.angle_alpha   90.00
_cell.angle_beta   90.00
_cell.angle_gamma   90.00
#
_symmetry.space_group_name_H-M   'P 1'
#
loop_
_entity.id
_entity.type
_entity.pdbx_description
1 polymer ?
#
loop_
_entity_poly.entity_id
_entity_poly.type
_entity_poly.pdbx_seq_one_letter_code
_entity_poly.pdbx_strand_id
1 'polypeptide(L)'
;MRIRLTVAAIFALSPAAAMATTLPKVTSGERPGPPLLYEQAPRVPQLAVRAPFRAKPLLVSGTDAYRAGEYLYQDYLFDDHGAETGVSTSPPGTDGFSPSDGDLFYPTAPRYANNAADLVELRIKPTSTALIYRITLGTVLADDAAVVGIGIDTDRSGGAQVAWPNGAGLTSPGLDRFITAWGTGGRVSDLPGGASQDLPRGAVSIDRRANQMTIRVPRSVMDPKRSVWRYVAGTGLWSGSGFKAVRAGDPTAEEPGSSNPARSAPGVFNIAFRFDEQDQPRTVGTWFERNQSTALGAGTTGDFRADVDFGRLASGRTGPIHAPGLKQARIFPSRLAVPEGVRTEFPEFGGSLQPYLVYVPSTYAKTRRAGLN
;
A
#
# COMPACT_ATOMS: atom_id res chain seq x y z
N MET A 1 7.90 -66.64 -16.63
CA MET A 1 8.66 -65.84 -15.66
C MET A 1 7.94 -64.50 -15.50
N ARG A 2 7.47 -64.18 -14.29
CA ARG A 2 6.52 -63.07 -14.01
C ARG A 2 7.23 -61.71 -14.02
N ILE A 3 6.72 -60.76 -14.80
CA ILE A 3 7.16 -59.35 -14.80
C ILE A 3 6.58 -58.69 -13.55
N ARG A 4 7.45 -58.25 -12.63
CA ARG A 4 7.07 -57.45 -11.45
C ARG A 4 7.09 -55.97 -11.86
N LEU A 5 5.93 -55.32 -11.83
CA LEU A 5 5.82 -53.87 -11.85
C LEU A 5 6.18 -53.34 -10.45
N THR A 6 7.20 -52.50 -10.36
CA THR A 6 7.52 -51.76 -9.13
C THR A 6 6.86 -50.39 -9.21
N VAL A 7 5.83 -50.16 -8.41
CA VAL A 7 5.22 -48.83 -8.23
C VAL A 7 6.11 -48.04 -7.26
N ALA A 8 6.76 -46.99 -7.75
CA ALA A 8 7.47 -46.03 -6.91
C ALA A 8 6.47 -45.05 -6.28
N ALA A 9 6.23 -45.17 -4.98
CA ALA A 9 5.48 -44.18 -4.22
C ALA A 9 6.33 -42.92 -4.01
N ILE A 10 5.93 -41.81 -4.64
CA ILE A 10 6.50 -40.49 -4.37
C ILE A 10 5.88 -40.00 -3.06
N PHE A 11 6.61 -40.12 -1.95
CA PHE A 11 6.26 -39.45 -0.71
C PHE A 11 6.51 -37.95 -0.86
N ALA A 12 5.43 -37.17 -0.93
CA ALA A 12 5.48 -35.73 -0.78
C ALA A 12 5.91 -35.40 0.67
N LEU A 13 7.19 -35.08 0.87
CA LEU A 13 7.69 -34.50 2.11
C LEU A 13 7.03 -33.13 2.29
N SER A 14 6.07 -33.05 3.20
CA SER A 14 5.62 -31.78 3.75
C SER A 14 6.81 -31.10 4.45
N PRO A 15 7.07 -29.80 4.24
CA PRO A 15 8.10 -29.12 5.00
C PRO A 15 7.65 -29.06 6.45
N ALA A 16 8.25 -29.91 7.28
CA ALA A 16 8.09 -29.83 8.72
C ALA A 16 8.51 -28.44 9.18
N ALA A 17 7.64 -27.78 9.95
CA ALA A 17 7.91 -26.49 10.55
C ALA A 17 9.13 -26.58 11.49
N ALA A 18 10.31 -26.25 10.98
CA ALA A 18 11.52 -26.10 11.77
C ALA A 18 11.48 -24.78 12.55
N MET A 19 10.62 -24.66 13.56
CA MET A 19 10.50 -23.47 14.42
C MET A 19 10.28 -23.76 15.91
N ALA A 20 10.40 -25.02 16.38
CA ALA A 20 10.05 -25.36 17.76
C ALA A 20 11.23 -25.43 18.75
N THR A 21 12.49 -25.31 18.31
CA THR A 21 13.67 -25.49 19.19
C THR A 21 14.14 -24.22 19.91
N THR A 22 13.50 -23.07 19.68
CA THR A 22 13.93 -21.76 20.21
C THR A 22 12.97 -21.14 21.23
N LEU A 23 11.82 -21.76 21.50
CA LEU A 23 10.90 -21.28 22.55
C LEU A 23 11.32 -21.83 23.93
N PRO A 24 11.19 -21.05 25.02
CA PRO A 24 11.34 -21.56 26.37
C PRO A 24 10.44 -22.79 26.56
N LYS A 25 11.03 -23.91 26.97
CA LYS A 25 10.27 -25.11 27.31
C LYS A 25 9.83 -24.98 28.76
N VAL A 26 8.52 -25.06 29.00
CA VAL A 26 8.00 -25.25 30.36
C VAL A 26 7.96 -26.75 30.67
N THR A 27 8.17 -27.09 31.94
CA THR A 27 8.26 -28.48 32.43
C THR A 27 6.99 -29.30 32.18
N SER A 28 5.83 -28.65 32.03
CA SER A 28 4.56 -29.31 31.71
C SER A 28 4.48 -29.83 30.27
N GLY A 29 5.37 -29.42 29.36
CA GLY A 29 5.28 -29.73 27.93
C GLY A 29 4.24 -28.90 27.17
N GLU A 30 3.39 -28.15 27.90
CA GLU A 30 2.47 -27.16 27.32
C GLU A 30 3.24 -26.03 26.66
N ARG A 31 2.69 -25.44 25.61
CA ARG A 31 3.33 -24.27 25.00
C ARG A 31 2.98 -23.01 25.81
N PRO A 32 3.91 -22.05 26.02
CA PRO A 32 3.60 -20.83 26.75
C PRO A 32 2.44 -20.02 26.14
N GLY A 33 1.47 -19.58 26.95
CA GLY A 33 0.36 -18.75 26.47
C GLY A 33 -0.77 -19.52 25.78
N PRO A 34 -1.85 -18.83 25.36
CA PRO A 34 -3.05 -19.47 24.85
C PRO A 34 -2.80 -20.20 23.51
N PRO A 35 -3.52 -21.29 23.20
CA PRO A 35 -3.38 -22.04 21.95
C PRO A 35 -3.44 -21.16 20.68
N LEU A 36 -4.21 -20.08 20.74
CA LEU A 36 -4.38 -19.10 19.67
C LEU A 36 -3.05 -18.51 19.15
N LEU A 37 -2.03 -18.36 20.00
CA LEU A 37 -0.70 -17.85 19.60
C LEU A 37 0.05 -18.79 18.64
N TYR A 38 -0.40 -20.03 18.52
CA TYR A 38 0.23 -21.08 17.70
C TYR A 38 -0.57 -21.44 16.45
N GLU A 39 -1.75 -20.85 16.28
CA GLU A 39 -2.59 -21.09 15.12
C GLU A 39 -2.05 -20.36 13.88
N GLN A 40 -2.32 -20.91 12.69
CA GLN A 40 -2.01 -20.25 11.43
C GLN A 40 -2.75 -18.92 11.31
N ALA A 41 -2.11 -17.91 10.75
CA ALA A 41 -2.74 -16.63 10.43
C ALA A 41 -4.08 -16.83 9.67
N PRO A 42 -5.16 -16.12 10.03
CA PRO A 42 -6.46 -16.27 9.36
C PRO A 42 -6.36 -15.81 7.90
N ARG A 43 -7.24 -16.37 7.07
CA ARG A 43 -7.42 -15.88 5.71
C ARG A 43 -8.31 -14.65 5.74
N VAL A 44 -7.76 -13.50 5.42
CA VAL A 44 -8.50 -12.24 5.31
C VAL A 44 -8.65 -11.85 3.84
N PRO A 45 -9.83 -11.34 3.41
CA PRO A 45 -10.08 -10.98 2.02
C PRO A 45 -9.05 -10.02 1.41
N GLN A 46 -8.55 -9.06 2.20
CA GLN A 46 -7.61 -8.03 1.74
C GLN A 46 -6.27 -8.62 1.28
N LEU A 47 -5.87 -9.77 1.83
CA LEU A 47 -4.66 -10.49 1.42
C LEU A 47 -4.94 -11.59 0.38
N ALA A 48 -6.18 -11.71 -0.10
CA ALA A 48 -6.51 -12.68 -1.13
C ALA A 48 -5.73 -12.36 -2.41
N VAL A 49 -5.16 -13.40 -3.01
CA VAL A 49 -4.42 -13.32 -4.27
C VAL A 49 -5.22 -14.07 -5.32
N ARG A 50 -5.71 -13.34 -6.32
CA ARG A 50 -6.51 -13.88 -7.43
C ARG A 50 -5.76 -13.68 -8.74
N ALA A 51 -6.05 -14.54 -9.71
CA ALA A 51 -5.47 -14.43 -11.04
C ALA A 51 -5.69 -13.00 -11.61
N PRO A 52 -4.67 -12.42 -12.26
CA PRO A 52 -3.44 -13.09 -12.71
C PRO A 52 -2.30 -13.08 -11.68
N PHE A 53 -2.49 -12.44 -10.52
CA PHE A 53 -1.51 -12.43 -9.44
C PHE A 53 -1.41 -13.79 -8.75
N ARG A 54 -0.21 -14.12 -8.25
CA ARG A 54 0.11 -15.39 -7.58
C ARG A 54 1.07 -15.20 -6.41
N ALA A 55 1.81 -14.09 -6.35
CA ALA A 55 2.76 -13.85 -5.28
C ALA A 55 2.08 -13.64 -3.92
N LYS A 56 2.67 -14.15 -2.84
CA LYS A 56 2.24 -13.77 -1.48
C LYS A 56 2.63 -12.31 -1.19
N PRO A 57 1.80 -11.55 -0.44
CA PRO A 57 2.15 -10.21 0.04
C PRO A 57 3.48 -10.17 0.81
N LEU A 58 4.04 -8.96 0.98
CA LEU A 58 5.30 -8.78 1.71
C LEU A 58 5.07 -8.75 3.22
N LEU A 59 3.97 -8.11 3.65
CA LEU A 59 3.59 -7.91 5.06
C LEU A 59 4.64 -7.15 5.90
N VAL A 60 5.54 -6.45 5.22
CA VAL A 60 6.53 -5.54 5.81
C VAL A 60 6.38 -4.22 5.07
N SER A 61 5.93 -3.18 5.76
CA SER A 61 5.70 -1.86 5.18
C SER A 61 7.00 -1.20 4.73
N GLY A 62 6.91 -0.29 3.76
CA GLY A 62 8.08 0.39 3.19
C GLY A 62 9.02 -0.55 2.45
N THR A 63 8.51 -1.66 1.90
CA THR A 63 9.34 -2.60 1.13
C THR A 63 8.70 -2.96 -0.20
N ASP A 64 9.54 -3.44 -1.10
CA ASP A 64 9.17 -3.92 -2.42
C ASP A 64 9.93 -5.19 -2.82
N ALA A 65 9.37 -5.90 -3.80
CA ALA A 65 10.01 -7.09 -4.34
C ALA A 65 9.52 -7.42 -5.75
N TYR A 66 10.37 -8.14 -6.48
CA TYR A 66 9.92 -8.98 -7.58
C TYR A 66 9.55 -10.37 -7.05
N ARG A 67 8.38 -10.91 -7.42
CA ARG A 67 7.96 -12.28 -7.08
C ARG A 67 7.11 -12.86 -8.21
N ALA A 68 7.51 -14.00 -8.78
CA ALA A 68 6.71 -14.72 -9.78
C ALA A 68 6.21 -13.84 -10.97
N GLY A 69 7.08 -12.95 -11.46
CA GLY A 69 6.76 -12.01 -12.54
C GLY A 69 5.80 -10.89 -12.14
N GLU A 70 5.68 -10.60 -10.84
CA GLU A 70 4.98 -9.44 -10.27
C GLU A 70 5.98 -8.52 -9.59
N TYR A 71 5.75 -7.22 -9.70
CA TYR A 71 6.32 -6.23 -8.79
C TYR A 71 5.30 -5.97 -7.68
N LEU A 72 5.75 -5.91 -6.44
CA LEU A 72 4.93 -5.66 -5.25
C LEU A 72 5.56 -4.52 -4.46
N TYR A 73 4.75 -3.58 -4.01
CA TYR A 73 5.05 -2.60 -2.98
C TYR A 73 4.06 -2.77 -1.83
N GLN A 74 4.54 -2.75 -0.60
CA GLN A 74 3.73 -2.84 0.61
C GLN A 74 3.85 -1.53 1.40
N ASP A 75 2.72 -0.87 1.62
CA ASP A 75 2.68 0.41 2.31
C ASP A 75 2.48 0.26 3.82
N TYR A 76 2.46 1.39 4.53
CA TYR A 76 2.10 1.49 5.94
C TYR A 76 0.57 1.46 6.08
N LEU A 77 0.05 1.17 7.27
CA LEU A 77 -1.40 1.12 7.50
C LEU A 77 -1.80 2.31 8.34
N PHE A 78 -2.96 2.89 8.04
CA PHE A 78 -3.58 3.99 8.78
C PHE A 78 -2.72 5.26 8.79
N ASP A 79 -1.96 5.50 7.72
CA ASP A 79 -1.02 6.62 7.63
C ASP A 79 -1.34 7.56 6.45
N ASP A 80 -2.61 7.59 6.09
CA ASP A 80 -3.21 8.40 5.05
C ASP A 80 -3.69 9.75 5.57
N HIS A 81 -2.91 10.38 6.45
CA HIS A 81 -3.22 11.71 7.01
C HIS A 81 -2.83 12.86 6.09
N GLY A 82 -2.23 12.57 4.93
CA GLY A 82 -1.97 13.53 3.86
C GLY A 82 -0.90 14.57 4.18
N ALA A 83 -1.09 15.76 3.62
CA ALA A 83 -0.16 16.89 3.78
C ALA A 83 -0.13 17.43 5.23
N GLU A 84 1.03 17.93 5.63
CA GLU A 84 1.18 18.80 6.81
C GLU A 84 0.90 20.25 6.41
N THR A 85 -0.10 20.89 7.01
CA THR A 85 -0.52 22.26 6.68
C THR A 85 -0.09 23.33 7.69
N GLY A 86 0.61 22.95 8.75
CA GLY A 86 1.27 23.82 9.71
C GLY A 86 0.51 24.03 11.01
N VAL A 87 -0.49 23.20 11.32
CA VAL A 87 -1.33 23.30 12.54
C VAL A 87 -1.53 21.92 13.16
N SER A 88 -1.35 21.83 14.49
CA SER A 88 -1.28 20.58 15.25
C SER A 88 -2.64 20.00 15.68
N THR A 89 -3.72 20.20 14.91
CA THR A 89 -4.99 19.52 15.22
C THR A 89 -4.98 18.15 14.56
N SER A 90 -4.99 17.10 15.38
CA SER A 90 -4.87 15.73 14.91
C SER A 90 -6.18 15.19 14.33
N PRO A 91 -6.16 14.46 13.19
CA PRO A 91 -7.30 13.71 12.70
C PRO A 91 -7.75 12.57 13.66
N PRO A 92 -8.96 12.01 13.51
CA PRO A 92 -9.36 10.80 14.25
C PRO A 92 -8.30 9.69 14.11
N GLY A 93 -7.99 8.95 15.18
CA GLY A 93 -6.94 7.93 15.14
C GLY A 93 -5.56 8.39 15.62
N THR A 94 -5.36 9.69 15.84
CA THR A 94 -4.00 10.26 15.97
C THR A 94 -3.84 11.09 17.24
N ASP A 95 -4.32 10.55 18.36
CA ASP A 95 -4.27 11.20 19.67
C ASP A 95 -2.83 11.39 20.21
N GLY A 96 -2.72 11.99 21.39
CA GLY A 96 -1.43 12.31 22.01
C GLY A 96 -0.49 11.11 22.26
N PHE A 97 -0.95 9.87 22.14
CA PHE A 97 -0.10 8.68 22.21
C PHE A 97 0.47 8.25 20.86
N SER A 98 -0.20 8.59 19.75
CA SER A 98 0.19 8.24 18.38
C SER A 98 -0.09 9.39 17.40
N PRO A 99 0.56 10.57 17.57
CA PRO A 99 0.30 11.72 16.70
C PRO A 99 0.65 11.42 15.24
N SER A 100 -0.07 12.07 14.33
CA SER A 100 0.26 12.15 12.91
C SER A 100 1.07 13.40 12.60
N ASP A 101 1.84 13.34 11.51
CA ASP A 101 2.42 14.53 10.91
C ASP A 101 1.47 15.13 9.86
N GLY A 102 0.72 14.29 9.13
CA GLY A 102 -0.34 14.78 8.25
C GLY A 102 -1.53 15.28 9.06
N ASP A 103 -2.21 16.32 8.56
CA ASP A 103 -3.28 17.00 9.28
C ASP A 103 -4.55 17.18 8.44
N LEU A 104 -4.74 16.29 7.46
CA LEU A 104 -5.94 16.28 6.62
C LEU A 104 -7.07 15.52 7.31
N PHE A 105 -8.29 16.06 7.16
CA PHE A 105 -9.51 15.44 7.62
C PHE A 105 -10.29 14.87 6.45
N TYR A 106 -10.70 13.61 6.60
CA TYR A 106 -11.71 13.00 5.75
C TYR A 106 -13.07 13.70 5.87
N PRO A 107 -13.92 13.64 4.83
CA PRO A 107 -15.31 14.03 4.97
C PRO A 107 -16.03 13.14 5.99
N THR A 108 -17.00 13.70 6.70
CA THR A 108 -17.66 13.03 7.83
C THR A 108 -18.70 11.98 7.41
N ALA A 109 -19.06 11.90 6.11
CA ALA A 109 -19.98 10.87 5.64
C ALA A 109 -19.40 9.45 5.87
N PRO A 110 -20.22 8.49 6.36
CA PRO A 110 -19.73 7.17 6.74
C PRO A 110 -19.01 6.39 5.63
N ARG A 111 -19.25 6.72 4.35
CA ARG A 111 -18.61 6.06 3.20
C ARG A 111 -17.09 6.18 3.15
N TYR A 112 -16.52 7.19 3.80
CA TYR A 112 -15.08 7.44 3.81
C TYR A 112 -14.36 6.80 5.00
N ALA A 113 -15.07 6.69 6.13
CA ALA A 113 -14.62 6.01 7.34
C ALA A 113 -13.18 6.35 7.78
N ASN A 114 -12.76 7.61 7.54
CA ASN A 114 -11.43 8.13 7.85
C ASN A 114 -10.25 7.26 7.35
N ASN A 115 -10.43 6.47 6.29
CA ASN A 115 -9.41 5.52 5.84
C ASN A 115 -9.61 5.05 4.38
N ALA A 116 -10.45 5.72 3.62
CA ALA A 116 -10.82 5.28 2.27
C ALA A 116 -9.67 5.43 1.25
N ALA A 117 -8.68 6.29 1.53
CA ALA A 117 -7.51 6.48 0.69
C ALA A 117 -6.24 5.79 1.22
N ASP A 118 -6.28 5.13 2.37
CA ASP A 118 -5.18 4.30 2.89
C ASP A 118 -4.77 3.23 1.86
N LEU A 119 -3.57 3.34 1.30
CA LEU A 119 -2.95 2.34 0.43
C LEU A 119 -2.38 1.24 1.32
N VAL A 120 -2.65 -0.01 0.98
CA VAL A 120 -2.07 -1.17 1.66
C VAL A 120 -0.99 -1.81 0.79
N GLU A 121 -1.29 -2.00 -0.49
CA GLU A 121 -0.40 -2.70 -1.41
C GLU A 121 -0.62 -2.25 -2.85
N LEU A 122 0.47 -2.06 -3.58
CA LEU A 122 0.44 -1.89 -5.04
C LEU A 122 1.13 -3.08 -5.70
N ARG A 123 0.53 -3.62 -6.75
CA ARG A 123 1.15 -4.64 -7.61
C ARG A 123 1.11 -4.27 -9.07
N ILE A 124 2.13 -4.71 -9.80
CA ILE A 124 2.23 -4.58 -11.26
C ILE A 124 2.52 -5.95 -11.86
N LYS A 125 1.71 -6.37 -12.84
CA LYS A 125 1.91 -7.61 -13.58
C LYS A 125 1.63 -7.41 -15.07
N PRO A 126 2.64 -7.51 -15.96
CA PRO A 126 2.39 -7.60 -17.38
C PRO A 126 1.78 -8.97 -17.75
N THR A 127 0.81 -8.97 -18.65
CA THR A 127 0.29 -10.16 -19.33
C THR A 127 0.55 -10.04 -20.83
N SER A 128 0.12 -11.02 -21.63
CA SER A 128 0.20 -10.92 -23.09
C SER A 128 -0.67 -9.79 -23.68
N THR A 129 -1.72 -9.35 -22.98
CA THR A 129 -2.71 -8.40 -23.51
C THR A 129 -2.75 -7.06 -22.78
N ALA A 130 -2.25 -6.99 -21.54
CA ALA A 130 -2.35 -5.79 -20.71
C ALA A 130 -1.20 -5.64 -19.71
N LEU A 131 -1.02 -4.43 -19.20
CA LEU A 131 -0.42 -4.19 -17.88
C LEU A 131 -1.55 -4.20 -16.85
N ILE A 132 -1.39 -5.00 -15.81
CA ILE A 132 -2.39 -5.12 -14.76
C ILE A 132 -1.82 -4.59 -13.47
N TYR A 133 -2.50 -3.57 -12.93
CA TYR A 133 -2.22 -3.01 -11.62
C TYR A 133 -3.26 -3.54 -10.64
N ARG A 134 -2.84 -3.82 -9.41
CA ARG A 134 -3.75 -4.06 -8.29
C ARG A 134 -3.38 -3.14 -7.15
N ILE A 135 -4.39 -2.44 -6.66
CA ILE A 135 -4.31 -1.60 -5.48
C ILE A 135 -5.15 -2.26 -4.41
N THR A 136 -4.58 -2.50 -3.24
CA THR A 136 -5.34 -2.86 -2.04
C THR A 136 -5.44 -1.61 -1.19
N LEU A 137 -6.64 -1.25 -0.77
CA LEU A 137 -6.93 -0.12 0.12
C LEU A 137 -7.24 -0.63 1.53
N GLY A 138 -7.09 0.21 2.54
CA GLY A 138 -7.41 -0.13 3.92
C GLY A 138 -8.91 -0.31 4.10
N THR A 139 -9.73 0.58 3.51
CA THR A 139 -11.18 0.60 3.67
C THR A 139 -11.91 0.88 2.35
N VAL A 140 -12.98 0.13 2.02
CA VAL A 140 -13.81 0.37 0.82
C VAL A 140 -15.30 0.17 1.11
N LEU A 141 -15.94 1.21 1.65
CA LEU A 141 -17.37 1.21 1.96
C LEU A 141 -18.27 1.70 0.81
N ALA A 142 -17.69 2.30 -0.23
CA ALA A 142 -18.36 2.61 -1.48
C ALA A 142 -17.39 2.45 -2.65
N ASP A 143 -17.89 1.97 -3.78
CA ASP A 143 -17.07 1.65 -4.96
C ASP A 143 -16.27 2.86 -5.44
N ASP A 144 -16.88 4.04 -5.40
CA ASP A 144 -16.34 5.31 -5.89
C ASP A 144 -15.99 6.27 -4.74
N ALA A 145 -15.63 5.77 -3.54
CA ALA A 145 -15.11 6.62 -2.47
C ALA A 145 -13.69 7.12 -2.77
N ALA A 146 -12.83 6.24 -3.30
CA ALA A 146 -11.42 6.50 -3.50
C ALA A 146 -11.08 6.70 -4.98
N VAL A 147 -9.98 7.41 -5.22
CA VAL A 147 -9.30 7.54 -6.51
C VAL A 147 -7.83 7.16 -6.36
N VAL A 148 -7.30 6.49 -7.39
CA VAL A 148 -5.89 6.11 -7.50
C VAL A 148 -5.26 6.90 -8.64
N GLY A 149 -4.11 7.52 -8.38
CA GLY A 149 -3.22 8.09 -9.37
C GLY A 149 -1.94 7.27 -9.51
N ILE A 150 -1.53 6.96 -10.74
CA ILE A 150 -0.26 6.30 -11.05
C ILE A 150 0.45 7.10 -12.14
N GLY A 151 1.45 7.89 -11.76
CA GLY A 151 2.33 8.61 -12.67
C GLY A 151 3.48 7.72 -13.14
N ILE A 152 3.82 7.85 -14.42
CA ILE A 152 4.80 6.98 -15.08
C ILE A 152 5.73 7.85 -15.93
N ASP A 153 7.02 7.70 -15.66
CA ASP A 153 8.15 8.24 -16.43
C ASP A 153 8.75 7.05 -17.21
N THR A 154 8.37 6.94 -18.48
CA THR A 154 8.64 5.79 -19.35
C THR A 154 10.05 5.76 -19.92
N ASP A 155 10.76 6.89 -19.89
CA ASP A 155 12.17 7.02 -20.30
C ASP A 155 13.14 7.15 -19.12
N ARG A 156 12.61 7.32 -17.90
CA ARG A 156 13.34 7.52 -16.63
C ARG A 156 14.20 8.78 -16.64
N SER A 157 13.85 9.77 -17.46
CA SER A 157 14.60 11.02 -17.58
C SER A 157 14.70 11.76 -16.24
N GLY A 158 13.71 11.60 -15.34
CA GLY A 158 13.64 12.36 -14.10
C GLY A 158 13.57 13.87 -14.33
N GLY A 159 13.06 14.29 -15.50
CA GLY A 159 13.10 15.66 -16.02
C GLY A 159 12.29 16.69 -15.22
N ALA A 160 11.70 17.66 -15.91
CA ALA A 160 10.97 18.76 -15.27
C ALA A 160 9.81 18.26 -14.40
N GLN A 161 9.40 19.05 -13.39
CA GLN A 161 8.21 18.77 -12.61
C GLN A 161 6.96 18.86 -13.49
N VAL A 162 6.15 17.80 -13.46
CA VAL A 162 4.92 17.66 -14.23
C VAL A 162 3.75 17.54 -13.26
N ALA A 163 2.74 18.38 -13.45
CA ALA A 163 1.53 18.36 -12.64
C ALA A 163 0.75 17.05 -12.87
N TRP A 164 0.32 16.44 -11.77
CA TRP A 164 -0.64 15.36 -11.79
C TRP A 164 -1.99 15.91 -12.30
N PRO A 165 -2.66 15.22 -13.24
CA PRO A 165 -3.93 15.69 -13.78
C PRO A 165 -5.07 15.54 -12.75
N ASN A 166 -6.28 15.96 -13.16
CA ASN A 166 -7.53 15.70 -12.45
C ASN A 166 -7.57 16.20 -10.99
N GLY A 167 -6.96 17.35 -10.71
CA GLY A 167 -7.11 18.03 -9.42
C GLY A 167 -6.32 17.43 -8.25
N ALA A 168 -5.34 16.56 -8.53
CA ALA A 168 -4.51 15.95 -7.48
C ALA A 168 -3.72 16.99 -6.65
N GLY A 169 -3.34 18.11 -7.26
CA GLY A 169 -2.59 19.18 -6.58
C GLY A 169 -1.12 18.83 -6.30
N LEU A 170 -0.57 17.82 -6.99
CA LEU A 170 0.83 17.39 -6.87
C LEU A 170 1.60 17.55 -8.18
N THR A 171 2.93 17.54 -8.05
CA THR A 171 3.89 17.45 -9.15
C THR A 171 4.89 16.31 -8.93
N SER A 172 5.34 15.70 -10.03
CA SER A 172 6.44 14.72 -10.03
C SER A 172 7.37 14.95 -11.22
N PRO A 173 8.67 14.62 -11.11
CA PRO A 173 9.62 14.82 -12.19
C PRO A 173 9.40 13.82 -13.34
N GLY A 174 9.44 14.33 -14.58
CA GLY A 174 9.59 13.52 -15.80
C GLY A 174 8.37 12.72 -16.25
N LEU A 175 7.17 12.93 -15.67
CA LEU A 175 6.00 12.13 -16.05
C LEU A 175 5.58 12.37 -17.50
N ASP A 176 5.45 11.30 -18.26
CA ASP A 176 4.89 11.31 -19.62
C ASP A 176 3.58 10.51 -19.74
N ARG A 177 3.24 9.69 -18.73
CA ARG A 177 1.93 9.01 -18.64
C ARG A 177 1.35 9.10 -17.24
N PHE A 178 0.02 9.11 -17.16
CA PHE A 178 -0.68 9.09 -15.88
C PHE A 178 -1.95 8.23 -15.96
N ILE A 179 -2.17 7.39 -14.96
CA ILE A 179 -3.39 6.62 -14.81
C ILE A 179 -4.20 7.23 -13.67
N THR A 180 -5.45 7.61 -13.95
CA THR A 180 -6.45 7.97 -12.93
C THR A 180 -7.52 6.89 -12.92
N ALA A 181 -7.79 6.25 -11.78
CA ALA A 181 -8.78 5.17 -11.66
C ALA A 181 -9.65 5.32 -10.41
N TRP A 182 -10.94 5.00 -10.52
CA TRP A 182 -11.95 5.13 -9.48
C TRP A 182 -13.05 4.11 -9.71
N GLY A 183 -13.61 3.48 -8.66
CA GLY A 183 -14.69 2.49 -8.79
C GLY A 183 -14.55 1.51 -9.95
N THR A 184 -15.31 1.74 -11.02
CA THR A 184 -15.27 0.94 -12.26
C THR A 184 -14.77 1.71 -13.49
N GLY A 185 -14.34 2.95 -13.30
CA GLY A 185 -13.79 3.83 -14.34
C GLY A 185 -12.28 4.00 -14.23
N GLY A 186 -11.67 4.37 -15.35
CA GLY A 186 -10.28 4.78 -15.35
C GLY A 186 -9.88 5.39 -16.68
N ARG A 187 -8.75 6.08 -16.68
CA ARG A 187 -8.24 6.86 -17.81
C ARG A 187 -6.72 6.84 -17.80
N VAL A 188 -6.13 6.87 -19.00
CA VAL A 188 -4.70 7.13 -19.20
C VAL A 188 -4.55 8.49 -19.89
N SER A 189 -3.68 9.33 -19.35
CA SER A 189 -3.37 10.65 -19.89
C SER A 189 -1.92 10.69 -20.36
N ASP A 190 -1.67 11.26 -21.52
CA ASP A 190 -0.34 11.68 -21.97
C ASP A 190 0.02 12.99 -21.26
N LEU A 191 1.24 13.10 -20.74
CA LEU A 191 1.70 14.27 -20.01
C LEU A 191 2.98 14.87 -20.64
N PRO A 192 3.23 16.17 -20.44
CA PRO A 192 2.34 17.17 -19.83
C PRO A 192 1.22 17.63 -20.77
N GLY A 193 -0.02 17.73 -20.27
CA GLY A 193 -1.15 18.38 -20.97
C GLY A 193 -1.60 17.69 -22.27
N GLY A 194 -1.20 16.44 -22.50
CA GLY A 194 -1.54 15.67 -23.69
C GLY A 194 -2.97 15.11 -23.68
N ALA A 195 -3.26 14.29 -24.69
CA ALA A 195 -4.56 13.66 -24.82
C ALA A 195 -4.84 12.69 -23.65
N SER A 196 -6.12 12.46 -23.39
CA SER A 196 -6.57 11.48 -22.42
C SER A 196 -7.49 10.47 -23.07
N GLN A 197 -7.32 9.21 -22.71
CA GLN A 197 -8.12 8.09 -23.20
C GLN A 197 -8.73 7.34 -22.03
N ASP A 198 -10.05 7.18 -22.05
CA ASP A 198 -10.75 6.33 -21.08
C ASP A 198 -10.41 4.85 -21.31
N LEU A 199 -10.21 4.14 -20.22
CA LEU A 199 -10.04 2.69 -20.25
C LEU A 199 -11.35 2.03 -20.67
N PRO A 200 -11.31 0.90 -21.41
CA PRO A 200 -12.51 0.18 -21.80
C PRO A 200 -13.38 -0.22 -20.62
N ARG A 201 -14.70 -0.32 -20.81
CA ARG A 201 -15.62 -0.82 -19.79
C ARG A 201 -15.14 -2.18 -19.25
N GLY A 202 -15.06 -2.32 -17.92
CA GLY A 202 -14.59 -3.53 -17.25
C GLY A 202 -13.06 -3.65 -17.14
N ALA A 203 -12.31 -2.66 -17.63
CA ALA A 203 -10.87 -2.56 -17.39
C ALA A 203 -10.54 -2.26 -15.92
N VAL A 204 -11.40 -1.49 -15.25
CA VAL A 204 -11.31 -1.20 -13.82
C VAL A 204 -12.45 -1.87 -13.06
N SER A 205 -12.12 -2.45 -11.90
CA SER A 205 -13.08 -3.07 -11.00
C SER A 205 -12.62 -2.90 -9.56
N ILE A 206 -13.56 -2.74 -8.63
CA ILE A 206 -13.31 -2.69 -7.18
C ILE A 206 -14.06 -3.84 -6.50
N ASP A 207 -13.36 -4.65 -5.71
CA ASP A 207 -13.96 -5.68 -4.84
C ASP A 207 -14.00 -5.13 -3.41
N ARG A 208 -15.18 -4.69 -2.96
CA ARG A 208 -15.42 -4.13 -1.63
C ARG A 208 -15.20 -5.11 -0.48
N ARG A 209 -15.21 -6.41 -0.74
CA ARG A 209 -14.92 -7.39 0.31
C ARG A 209 -13.42 -7.51 0.51
N ALA A 210 -12.64 -7.42 -0.58
CA ALA A 210 -11.19 -7.53 -0.56
C ALA A 210 -10.48 -6.18 -0.49
N ASN A 211 -11.21 -5.06 -0.55
CA ASN A 211 -10.67 -3.71 -0.70
C ASN A 211 -9.67 -3.61 -1.87
N GLN A 212 -9.92 -4.34 -2.95
CA GLN A 212 -8.97 -4.48 -4.06
C GLN A 212 -9.50 -3.87 -5.34
N MET A 213 -8.83 -2.83 -5.83
CA MET A 213 -9.02 -2.29 -7.17
C MET A 213 -8.08 -3.01 -8.14
N THR A 214 -8.61 -3.48 -9.27
CA THR A 214 -7.82 -3.99 -10.38
C THR A 214 -7.96 -3.05 -11.57
N ILE A 215 -6.85 -2.62 -12.15
CA ILE A 215 -6.78 -1.73 -13.31
C ILE A 215 -6.06 -2.48 -14.43
N ARG A 216 -6.74 -2.66 -15.57
CA ARG A 216 -6.18 -3.33 -16.75
C ARG A 216 -5.95 -2.31 -17.85
N VAL A 217 -4.69 -1.99 -18.13
CA VAL A 217 -4.32 -1.10 -19.22
C VAL A 217 -3.91 -1.94 -20.44
N PRO A 218 -4.63 -1.89 -21.57
CA PRO A 218 -4.28 -2.67 -22.76
C PRO A 218 -2.87 -2.37 -23.26
N ARG A 219 -2.18 -3.37 -23.82
CA ARG A 219 -0.84 -3.16 -24.42
C ARG A 219 -0.84 -2.18 -25.60
N SER A 220 -1.98 -1.98 -26.26
CA SER A 220 -2.11 -0.95 -27.29
C SER A 220 -2.04 0.49 -26.73
N VAL A 221 -2.26 0.66 -25.43
CA VAL A 221 -2.16 1.95 -24.73
C VAL A 221 -0.80 2.09 -24.06
N MET A 222 -0.32 1.04 -23.40
CA MET A 222 0.96 1.03 -22.69
C MET A 222 1.69 -0.30 -22.87
N ASP A 223 2.87 -0.28 -23.50
CA ASP A 223 3.70 -1.48 -23.66
C ASP A 223 5.20 -1.22 -23.35
N PRO A 224 5.65 -1.53 -22.13
CA PRO A 224 7.04 -1.34 -21.71
C PRO A 224 7.99 -2.34 -22.36
N LYS A 225 7.48 -3.38 -23.03
CA LYS A 225 8.29 -4.51 -23.52
C LYS A 225 9.18 -5.10 -22.41
N ARG A 226 10.48 -4.77 -22.43
CA ARG A 226 11.47 -5.17 -21.41
C ARG A 226 12.19 -3.97 -20.79
N SER A 227 11.70 -2.75 -21.03
CA SER A 227 12.26 -1.51 -20.50
C SER A 227 12.09 -1.41 -18.99
N VAL A 228 12.78 -0.44 -18.39
CA VAL A 228 12.57 -0.04 -17.00
C VAL A 228 11.79 1.27 -17.03
N TRP A 229 10.64 1.31 -16.36
CA TRP A 229 9.84 2.54 -16.19
C TRP A 229 9.88 2.98 -14.75
N ARG A 230 9.81 4.28 -14.52
CA ARG A 230 9.71 4.86 -13.19
C ARG A 230 8.26 5.16 -12.86
N TYR A 231 7.87 4.78 -11.66
CA TYR A 231 6.51 4.90 -11.14
C TYR A 231 6.48 5.83 -9.93
N VAL A 232 5.47 6.68 -9.88
CA VAL A 232 4.97 7.37 -8.69
C VAL A 232 3.50 7.01 -8.55
N ALA A 233 2.98 6.82 -7.35
CA ALA A 233 1.58 6.47 -7.17
C ALA A 233 1.04 7.02 -5.86
N GLY A 234 -0.24 7.34 -5.83
CA GLY A 234 -0.91 7.88 -4.65
C GLY A 234 -2.41 7.71 -4.72
N THR A 235 -3.05 7.92 -3.58
CA THR A 235 -4.47 7.67 -3.36
C THR A 235 -5.11 8.90 -2.73
N GLY A 236 -6.38 9.12 -3.07
CA GLY A 236 -7.18 10.20 -2.53
C GLY A 236 -8.66 9.87 -2.63
N LEU A 237 -9.50 10.89 -2.48
CA LEU A 237 -10.95 10.74 -2.56
C LEU A 237 -11.48 11.13 -3.94
N TRP A 238 -12.45 10.38 -4.45
CA TRP A 238 -13.04 10.66 -5.76
C TRP A 238 -14.08 11.78 -5.66
N SER A 239 -13.99 12.76 -6.56
CA SER A 239 -14.91 13.91 -6.63
C SER A 239 -16.06 13.73 -7.62
N GLY A 240 -16.06 12.65 -8.41
CA GLY A 240 -16.91 12.51 -9.60
C GLY A 240 -16.18 12.81 -10.91
N SER A 241 -15.07 13.55 -10.87
CA SER A 241 -14.28 13.91 -12.06
C SER A 241 -12.75 13.86 -11.86
N GLY A 242 -12.29 13.72 -10.62
CA GLY A 242 -10.87 13.68 -10.26
C GLY A 242 -10.65 13.42 -8.78
N PHE A 243 -9.50 13.88 -8.29
CA PHE A 243 -9.23 13.98 -6.87
C PHE A 243 -10.11 15.08 -6.26
N LYS A 244 -10.63 14.80 -5.08
CA LYS A 244 -11.37 15.76 -4.27
C LYS A 244 -10.37 16.75 -3.66
N ALA A 245 -10.63 18.03 -3.88
CA ALA A 245 -9.81 19.10 -3.34
C ALA A 245 -9.93 19.14 -1.81
N VAL A 246 -8.82 19.39 -1.12
CA VAL A 246 -8.79 19.54 0.33
C VAL A 246 -8.83 21.02 0.66
N ARG A 247 -9.95 21.44 1.24
CA ARG A 247 -10.23 22.85 1.56
C ARG A 247 -9.76 23.18 2.97
N ALA A 248 -9.44 24.44 3.18
CA ALA A 248 -8.99 24.93 4.48
C ALA A 248 -10.09 24.77 5.55
N GLY A 249 -9.70 24.34 6.74
CA GLY A 249 -10.59 24.19 7.90
C GLY A 249 -11.40 22.90 7.90
N ASP A 250 -12.44 22.87 8.74
CA ASP A 250 -13.17 21.65 9.10
C ASP A 250 -13.79 20.91 7.90
N PRO A 251 -13.81 19.56 7.91
CA PRO A 251 -14.50 18.77 6.91
C PRO A 251 -16.03 18.96 6.99
N THR A 252 -16.71 18.63 5.91
CA THR A 252 -18.18 18.51 5.85
C THR A 252 -18.51 17.05 5.60
N ALA A 253 -19.79 16.71 5.44
CA ALA A 253 -20.18 15.36 5.08
C ALA A 253 -19.54 14.91 3.75
N GLU A 254 -19.41 15.81 2.77
CA GLU A 254 -18.99 15.46 1.42
C GLU A 254 -17.56 15.86 1.09
N GLU A 255 -17.02 16.89 1.72
CA GLU A 255 -15.73 17.47 1.36
C GLU A 255 -14.70 17.36 2.51
N PRO A 256 -13.44 16.99 2.21
CA PRO A 256 -12.39 16.92 3.20
C PRO A 256 -11.95 18.31 3.65
N GLY A 257 -11.27 18.34 4.79
CA GLY A 257 -10.71 19.54 5.40
C GLY A 257 -9.20 19.41 5.64
N SER A 258 -8.56 20.51 5.97
CA SER A 258 -7.24 20.54 6.60
C SER A 258 -7.35 21.20 7.97
N SER A 259 -6.50 20.83 8.92
CA SER A 259 -6.47 21.44 10.25
C SER A 259 -6.23 22.95 10.22
N ASN A 260 -5.54 23.44 9.19
CA ASN A 260 -5.26 24.85 9.01
C ASN A 260 -6.46 25.58 8.35
N PRO A 261 -7.15 26.50 9.06
CA PRO A 261 -8.31 27.20 8.53
C PRO A 261 -7.98 28.19 7.41
N ALA A 262 -6.71 28.45 7.13
CA ALA A 262 -6.24 29.37 6.09
C ALA A 262 -5.54 28.67 4.93
N ARG A 263 -5.31 27.35 4.96
CA ARG A 263 -4.48 26.65 3.98
C ARG A 263 -5.16 25.39 3.44
N SER A 264 -5.48 25.40 2.15
CA SER A 264 -5.87 24.18 1.41
C SER A 264 -4.67 23.25 1.19
N ALA A 265 -4.95 22.00 0.83
CA ALA A 265 -3.94 20.98 0.58
C ALA A 265 -4.19 20.22 -0.73
N PRO A 266 -3.18 19.50 -1.26
CA PRO A 266 -3.38 18.55 -2.35
C PRO A 266 -4.42 17.47 -2.02
N GLY A 267 -5.08 16.94 -3.05
CA GLY A 267 -6.13 15.93 -2.93
C GLY A 267 -5.65 14.49 -2.68
N VAL A 268 -4.35 14.32 -2.43
CA VAL A 268 -3.71 13.03 -2.20
C VAL A 268 -3.46 12.86 -0.71
N PHE A 269 -4.01 11.79 -0.15
CA PHE A 269 -3.95 11.46 1.28
C PHE A 269 -2.77 10.54 1.59
N ASN A 270 -2.31 9.76 0.62
CA ASN A 270 -1.25 8.78 0.82
C ASN A 270 -0.47 8.52 -0.49
N ILE A 271 0.85 8.33 -0.37
CA ILE A 271 1.77 8.17 -1.50
C ILE A 271 2.57 6.86 -1.35
N ALA A 272 2.74 6.15 -2.45
CA ALA A 272 3.47 4.89 -2.50
C ALA A 272 4.99 5.10 -2.60
N PHE A 273 5.73 4.00 -2.51
CA PHE A 273 7.19 3.91 -2.70
C PHE A 273 8.01 4.65 -1.64
N ARG A 274 7.56 4.54 -0.39
CA ARG A 274 8.17 5.14 0.79
C ARG A 274 9.10 4.14 1.48
N PHE A 275 10.32 4.03 0.97
CA PHE A 275 11.31 3.05 1.42
C PHE A 275 12.15 3.51 2.61
N ASP A 276 12.33 4.83 2.77
CA ASP A 276 13.22 5.45 3.76
C ASP A 276 12.46 6.47 4.63
N GLU A 277 11.26 6.10 5.09
CA GLU A 277 10.50 6.92 6.04
C GLU A 277 11.26 7.07 7.36
N GLN A 278 11.33 8.30 7.86
CA GLN A 278 12.14 8.61 9.03
C GLN A 278 11.49 8.09 10.30
N ASP A 279 12.30 7.48 11.16
CA ASP A 279 11.88 7.21 12.53
C ASP A 279 11.78 8.53 13.29
N GLN A 280 10.58 8.88 13.74
CA GLN A 280 10.33 10.10 14.50
C GLN A 280 10.16 9.79 15.99
N PRO A 281 10.52 10.74 16.88
CA PRO A 281 10.13 10.65 18.28
C PRO A 281 8.61 10.57 18.41
N ARG A 282 8.12 9.89 19.47
CA ARG A 282 6.67 9.75 19.73
C ARG A 282 5.89 11.06 19.76
N THR A 283 6.56 12.17 20.02
CA THR A 283 5.95 13.51 20.11
C THR A 283 5.73 14.18 18.76
N VAL A 284 6.19 13.59 17.65
CA VAL A 284 6.17 14.20 16.31
C VAL A 284 5.28 13.39 15.37
N GLY A 285 5.54 12.09 15.21
CA GLY A 285 4.75 11.22 14.36
C GLY A 285 5.11 9.75 14.58
N THR A 286 4.15 8.85 14.68
CA THR A 286 4.45 7.41 14.90
C THR A 286 4.02 6.49 13.76
N TRP A 287 3.48 7.07 12.69
CA TRP A 287 2.86 6.34 11.57
C TRP A 287 3.78 6.13 10.35
N PHE A 288 5.07 6.49 10.46
CA PHE A 288 6.03 6.44 9.35
C PHE A 288 5.60 7.29 8.14
N GLU A 289 5.15 8.51 8.39
CA GLU A 289 4.60 9.38 7.34
C GLU A 289 5.22 10.79 7.30
N ARG A 290 6.30 11.04 8.06
CA ARG A 290 6.88 12.39 8.14
C ARG A 290 7.34 12.90 6.78
N ASN A 291 8.03 12.05 6.02
CA ASN A 291 8.53 12.46 4.72
C ASN A 291 7.36 12.61 3.74
N GLN A 292 6.36 11.73 3.81
CA GLN A 292 5.11 11.84 3.07
C GLN A 292 4.43 13.19 3.30
N SER A 293 4.07 13.50 4.54
CA SER A 293 3.29 14.69 4.87
C SER A 293 4.04 15.97 4.49
N THR A 294 5.37 15.98 4.64
CA THR A 294 6.25 17.07 4.21
C THR A 294 6.21 17.24 2.68
N ALA A 295 6.35 16.16 1.91
CA ALA A 295 6.35 16.23 0.45
C ALA A 295 4.98 16.67 -0.08
N LEU A 296 3.89 16.08 0.45
CA LEU A 296 2.53 16.45 0.11
C LEU A 296 2.22 17.91 0.50
N GLY A 297 2.68 18.38 1.66
CA GLY A 297 2.57 19.78 2.07
C GLY A 297 3.30 20.76 1.15
N ALA A 298 4.36 20.30 0.48
CA ALA A 298 5.10 21.03 -0.54
C ALA A 298 4.49 20.90 -1.96
N GLY A 299 3.40 20.15 -2.15
CA GLY A 299 2.74 19.98 -3.44
C GLY A 299 3.54 19.10 -4.42
N THR A 300 4.33 18.16 -3.91
CA THR A 300 5.16 17.27 -4.72
C THR A 300 5.14 15.84 -4.17
N THR A 301 5.52 14.87 -4.99
CA THR A 301 5.79 13.51 -4.51
C THR A 301 7.17 13.35 -3.90
N GLY A 302 7.99 14.41 -3.90
CA GLY A 302 9.38 14.31 -3.48
C GLY A 302 10.14 13.22 -4.25
N ASP A 303 10.94 12.45 -3.53
CA ASP A 303 11.72 11.35 -4.09
C ASP A 303 10.96 10.00 -4.16
N PHE A 304 9.70 9.95 -3.74
CA PHE A 304 8.93 8.69 -3.68
C PHE A 304 8.64 8.14 -5.06
N ARG A 305 9.37 7.08 -5.42
CA ARG A 305 9.29 6.44 -6.73
C ARG A 305 9.82 5.02 -6.71
N ALA A 306 9.41 4.22 -7.69
CA ALA A 306 9.99 2.91 -7.95
C ALA A 306 10.37 2.75 -9.43
N ASP A 307 11.58 2.26 -9.68
CA ASP A 307 12.03 1.86 -11.01
C ASP A 307 11.68 0.38 -11.25
N VAL A 308 10.70 0.12 -12.11
CA VAL A 308 10.15 -1.20 -12.39
C VAL A 308 10.71 -1.75 -13.69
N ASP A 309 11.47 -2.83 -13.58
CA ASP A 309 12.16 -3.53 -14.68
C ASP A 309 11.26 -4.62 -15.25
N PHE A 310 10.66 -4.35 -16.41
CA PHE A 310 9.79 -5.30 -17.10
C PHE A 310 10.57 -6.48 -17.71
N GLY A 311 11.87 -6.33 -17.94
CA GLY A 311 12.76 -7.43 -18.28
C GLY A 311 12.87 -8.46 -17.16
N ARG A 312 12.96 -8.02 -15.89
CA ARG A 312 12.92 -8.89 -14.71
C ARG A 312 11.57 -9.56 -14.54
N LEU A 313 10.48 -8.81 -14.69
CA LEU A 313 9.12 -9.37 -14.63
C LEU A 313 8.92 -10.47 -15.66
N ALA A 314 9.33 -10.23 -16.92
CA ALA A 314 9.25 -11.23 -17.99
C ALA A 314 10.11 -12.47 -17.71
N SER A 315 11.26 -12.32 -17.05
CA SER A 315 12.13 -13.45 -16.66
C SER A 315 11.68 -14.20 -15.40
N GLY A 316 10.62 -13.74 -14.71
CA GLY A 316 10.15 -14.34 -13.47
C GLY A 316 11.12 -14.20 -12.28
N ARG A 317 12.11 -13.28 -12.38
CA ARG A 317 13.11 -13.08 -11.33
C ARG A 317 12.44 -12.73 -10.01
N THR A 318 12.96 -13.27 -8.91
CA THR A 318 12.38 -13.10 -7.58
C THR A 318 13.44 -12.61 -6.59
N GLY A 319 13.07 -11.67 -5.73
CA GLY A 319 13.92 -11.15 -4.67
C GLY A 319 13.43 -9.80 -4.14
N PRO A 320 13.75 -9.45 -2.88
CA PRO A 320 13.53 -8.11 -2.37
C PRO A 320 14.38 -7.10 -3.15
N ILE A 321 13.90 -5.86 -3.25
CA ILE A 321 14.67 -4.76 -3.85
C ILE A 321 15.19 -3.89 -2.70
N HIS A 322 14.29 -3.36 -1.88
CA HIS A 322 14.63 -2.66 -0.65
C HIS A 322 14.48 -3.59 0.57
N ALA A 323 15.52 -3.61 1.42
CA ALA A 323 15.51 -4.37 2.65
C ALA A 323 14.89 -3.52 3.78
N PRO A 324 14.07 -4.10 4.66
CA PRO A 324 13.53 -3.34 5.79
C PRO A 324 14.66 -2.97 6.75
N GLY A 325 14.54 -1.79 7.36
CA GLY A 325 15.42 -1.32 8.41
C GLY A 325 15.34 -2.16 9.71
N LEU A 326 16.03 -1.70 10.75
CA LEU A 326 16.00 -2.33 12.07
C LEU A 326 14.66 -2.15 12.78
N LYS A 327 14.04 -0.98 12.62
CA LYS A 327 12.67 -0.73 13.04
C LYS A 327 11.75 -0.99 11.84
N GLN A 328 10.74 -1.83 12.03
CA GLN A 328 9.87 -2.30 10.96
C GLN A 328 8.42 -2.18 11.38
N ALA A 329 7.61 -1.52 10.56
CA ALA A 329 6.17 -1.72 10.59
C ALA A 329 5.83 -2.97 9.78
N ARG A 330 5.08 -3.88 10.41
CA ARG A 330 4.65 -5.14 9.81
C ARG A 330 3.15 -5.27 9.90
N ILE A 331 2.59 -6.07 9.01
CA ILE A 331 1.15 -6.26 8.90
C ILE A 331 0.82 -7.69 9.32
N PHE A 332 -0.18 -7.84 10.19
CA PHE A 332 -0.75 -9.15 10.48
C PHE A 332 -2.25 -9.17 10.16
N PRO A 333 -2.77 -10.30 9.66
CA PRO A 333 -4.20 -10.50 9.49
C PRO A 333 -4.85 -10.80 10.85
N SER A 334 -5.77 -9.94 11.25
CA SER A 334 -6.54 -10.07 12.49
C SER A 334 -7.65 -11.11 12.34
N ARG A 335 -7.96 -11.80 13.45
CA ARG A 335 -9.15 -12.67 13.56
C ARG A 335 -10.39 -11.93 14.05
N LEU A 336 -10.22 -10.68 14.51
CA LEU A 336 -11.31 -9.89 15.05
C LEU A 336 -12.17 -9.35 13.90
N ALA A 337 -13.48 -9.49 14.03
CA ALA A 337 -14.44 -8.88 13.13
C ALA A 337 -14.82 -7.51 13.69
N VAL A 338 -14.08 -6.47 13.31
CA VAL A 338 -14.38 -5.08 13.65
C VAL A 338 -14.72 -4.30 12.36
N PRO A 339 -15.61 -3.29 12.42
CA PRO A 339 -15.92 -2.48 11.24
C PRO A 339 -14.66 -1.82 10.70
N GLU A 340 -14.57 -1.65 9.37
CA GLU A 340 -13.47 -0.95 8.70
C GLU A 340 -13.40 0.53 9.11
N GLY A 341 -12.28 1.17 8.79
CA GLY A 341 -12.03 2.58 9.03
C GLY A 341 -11.40 2.91 10.38
N VAL A 342 -11.23 4.21 10.60
CA VAL A 342 -10.71 4.81 11.83
C VAL A 342 -11.80 5.64 12.51
N ARG A 343 -11.94 5.49 13.83
CA ARG A 343 -12.98 6.15 14.64
C ARG A 343 -12.42 6.62 15.98
N THR A 344 -13.08 7.59 16.59
CA THR A 344 -12.71 8.08 17.92
C THR A 344 -13.02 7.09 19.05
N GLU A 345 -13.97 6.18 18.84
CA GLU A 345 -14.36 5.19 19.86
C GLU A 345 -13.58 3.87 19.72
N PHE A 346 -13.37 3.19 20.85
CA PHE A 346 -12.77 1.85 20.85
C PHE A 346 -13.68 0.81 20.16
N PRO A 347 -13.15 -0.08 19.30
CA PRO A 347 -11.76 -0.14 18.83
C PRO A 347 -11.51 0.90 17.73
N GLU A 348 -10.52 1.77 17.96
CA GLU A 348 -10.19 2.93 17.10
C GLU A 348 -9.84 2.53 15.66
N PHE A 349 -8.96 1.54 15.51
CA PHE A 349 -8.54 1.02 14.21
C PHE A 349 -9.35 -0.21 13.82
N GLY A 350 -10.01 -0.10 12.67
CA GLY A 350 -10.88 -1.11 12.11
C GLY A 350 -10.22 -2.10 11.16
N GLY A 351 -11.06 -2.93 10.55
CA GLY A 351 -10.65 -3.84 9.48
C GLY A 351 -9.90 -5.09 9.94
N SER A 352 -9.50 -5.92 8.96
CA SER A 352 -8.89 -7.22 9.18
C SER A 352 -7.36 -7.22 9.09
N LEU A 353 -6.74 -6.07 8.81
CA LEU A 353 -5.29 -5.89 8.79
C LEU A 353 -4.92 -4.95 9.93
N GLN A 354 -3.87 -5.30 10.66
CA GLN A 354 -3.42 -4.51 11.80
C GLN A 354 -1.89 -4.38 11.76
N PRO A 355 -1.35 -3.19 12.05
CA PRO A 355 0.09 -2.98 12.12
C PRO A 355 0.66 -3.50 13.45
N TYR A 356 1.93 -3.86 13.43
CA TYR A 356 2.73 -4.07 14.64
C TYR A 356 4.18 -3.68 14.35
N LEU A 357 4.87 -3.21 15.38
CA LEU A 357 6.28 -2.82 15.27
C LEU A 357 7.20 -3.94 15.69
N VAL A 358 8.23 -4.17 14.89
CA VAL A 358 9.36 -5.04 15.22
C VAL A 358 10.61 -4.18 15.28
N TYR A 359 11.33 -4.27 16.38
CA TYR A 359 12.67 -3.70 16.52
C TYR A 359 13.70 -4.83 16.54
N VAL A 360 14.60 -4.82 15.54
CA VAL A 360 15.73 -5.73 15.45
C VAL A 360 16.94 -5.02 16.05
N PRO A 361 17.54 -5.52 17.14
CA PRO A 361 18.74 -4.91 17.71
C PRO A 361 19.85 -4.83 16.66
N SER A 362 20.61 -3.73 16.66
CA SER A 362 21.77 -3.57 15.76
C SER A 362 22.86 -4.65 15.98
N THR A 363 22.88 -5.24 17.18
CA THR A 363 23.77 -6.36 17.53
C THR A 363 23.28 -7.72 17.02
N TYR A 364 22.08 -7.79 16.42
CA TYR A 364 21.55 -9.02 15.86
C TYR A 364 22.38 -9.45 14.63
N ALA A 365 23.11 -10.54 14.79
CA ALA A 365 23.78 -11.22 13.68
C ALA A 365 23.03 -12.51 13.38
N LYS A 366 22.75 -12.80 12.10
CA LYS A 366 22.11 -14.07 11.70
C LYS A 366 22.84 -15.32 12.20
N THR A 367 24.14 -15.21 12.50
CA THR A 367 25.01 -16.27 13.02
C THR A 367 25.00 -16.40 14.54
N ARG A 368 24.36 -15.48 15.28
CA ARG A 368 24.33 -15.45 16.75
C ARG A 368 22.89 -15.47 17.23
N ARG A 369 22.58 -16.36 18.19
CA ARG A 369 21.24 -16.38 18.81
C ARG A 369 20.96 -15.02 19.45
N ALA A 370 19.77 -14.47 19.21
CA ALA A 370 19.28 -13.32 19.95
C ALA A 370 19.15 -13.74 21.42
N GLY A 371 19.93 -13.12 22.30
CA GLY A 371 19.76 -13.28 23.75
C GLY A 371 18.48 -12.55 24.14
N LEU A 372 17.55 -13.25 24.78
CA LEU A 372 16.63 -12.59 25.70
C LEU A 372 17.49 -12.28 26.92
N ASN A 373 17.85 -11.00 27.10
CA ASN A 373 18.50 -10.56 28.34
C ASN A 373 17.48 -10.53 29.46
#